data_AF-A0A661WE80-F1
#
_entry.id   AF-A0A661WE80-F1
#
_cell.length_a   1.000
_cell.length_b   1.000
_cell.length_c   1.000
_cell.angle_alpha   90.00
_cell.angle_beta   90.00
_cell.angle_gamma   90.00
#
_symmetry.space_group_name_H-M   'P 1'
#
loop_
_entity.id
_entity.type
_entity.pdbx_description
1 polymer ?
#
loop_
_entity_poly.entity_id
_entity_poly.type
_entity_poly.pdbx_seq_one_letter_code
_entity_poly.pdbx_strand_id
1 'polypeptide(L)'
;REISPLAKTTQDDPNTVERFEGFMGGMELCNAFSEINDPIDQEERFLEMGRSYSSVEDEHHPLDEDYLRAMRYGMPPNGGFGMGVDRLVMLLANQQTIREVLLFPHLRDSE
;
A
#
# COMPACT_ATOMS: atom_id res chain seq x y z
N ARG A 1 11.47 5.52 -5.60
CA ARG A 1 10.87 4.25 -6.10
C ARG A 1 10.76 3.19 -5.00
N GLU A 2 11.82 2.94 -4.22
CA GLU A 2 11.87 1.86 -3.21
C GLU A 2 10.67 1.82 -2.23
N ILE A 3 10.08 2.96 -1.84
CA ILE A 3 9.00 3.01 -0.83
C ILE A 3 7.58 2.87 -1.44
N SER A 4 7.43 3.03 -2.76
CA SER A 4 6.11 3.07 -3.43
C SER A 4 6.14 2.31 -4.75
N PRO A 5 6.29 0.97 -4.72
CA PRO A 5 6.51 0.17 -5.91
C PRO A 5 5.31 0.20 -6.86
N LEU A 6 4.09 0.39 -6.36
CA LEU A 6 2.85 0.39 -7.16
C LEU A 6 2.38 1.78 -7.61
N ALA A 7 3.04 2.85 -7.15
CA ALA A 7 2.65 4.20 -7.48
C ALA A 7 3.29 4.68 -8.79
N LYS A 8 2.48 5.39 -9.59
CA LYS A 8 2.93 5.98 -10.85
C LYS A 8 3.97 7.06 -10.63
N THR A 9 5.01 7.06 -11.44
CA THR A 9 6.06 8.09 -11.42
C THR A 9 5.52 9.38 -12.04
N THR A 10 5.85 10.54 -11.48
CA THR A 10 5.47 11.82 -12.08
C THR A 10 6.19 12.04 -13.41
N GLN A 11 5.59 12.81 -14.33
CA GLN A 11 6.21 13.08 -15.63
C GLN A 11 7.44 13.98 -15.52
N ASP A 12 7.47 14.87 -14.52
CA ASP A 12 8.49 15.91 -14.38
C ASP A 12 9.71 15.46 -13.56
N ASP A 13 9.56 14.48 -12.67
CA ASP A 13 10.64 13.98 -11.81
C ASP A 13 10.59 12.45 -11.65
N PRO A 14 11.50 11.71 -12.32
CA PRO A 14 11.57 10.25 -12.23
C PRO A 14 11.77 9.68 -10.82
N ASN A 15 12.18 10.51 -9.84
CA ASN A 15 12.38 10.10 -8.46
C ASN A 15 11.13 10.27 -7.59
N THR A 16 10.12 10.97 -8.09
CA THR A 16 8.88 11.28 -7.38
C THR A 16 7.71 10.46 -7.93
N VAL A 17 6.80 10.06 -7.05
CA VAL A 17 5.58 9.33 -7.42
C VAL A 17 4.35 10.16 -7.09
N GLU A 18 3.25 9.91 -7.81
CA GLU A 18 1.94 10.51 -7.59
C GLU A 18 1.23 9.84 -6.40
N ARG A 19 1.75 10.05 -5.18
CA ARG A 19 1.22 9.49 -3.92
C ARG A 19 0.98 10.59 -2.88
N PHE A 20 -0.03 10.41 -2.04
CA PHE A 20 -0.20 11.18 -0.82
C PHE A 20 -0.62 10.28 0.35
N GLU A 21 -0.35 10.76 1.55
CA GLU A 21 -0.78 10.16 2.80
C GLU A 21 -1.53 11.22 3.63
N GLY A 22 -2.67 10.83 4.19
CA GLY A 22 -3.44 11.70 5.08
C GLY A 22 -3.06 11.45 6.53
N PHE A 23 -2.62 12.49 7.23
CA PHE A 23 -2.27 12.42 8.65
C PHE A 23 -3.22 13.25 9.51
N MET A 24 -3.69 12.70 10.63
CA MET A 24 -4.51 13.40 11.61
C MET A 24 -4.20 12.88 13.01
N GLY A 25 -4.11 13.77 14.01
CA GLY A 25 -3.83 13.35 15.38
C GLY A 25 -2.49 12.61 15.56
N GLY A 26 -1.52 12.85 14.67
CA GLY A 26 -0.21 12.18 14.69
C GLY A 26 -0.18 10.77 14.09
N MET A 27 -1.28 10.28 13.52
CA MET A 27 -1.37 8.98 12.85
C MET A 27 -1.73 9.13 11.37
N GLU A 28 -1.21 8.22 10.53
CA GLU A 28 -1.63 8.07 9.15
C GLU A 28 -3.05 7.47 9.12
N LEU A 29 -3.98 8.10 8.43
CA LEU A 29 -5.36 7.64 8.23
C LEU A 29 -5.60 7.03 6.87
N CYS A 30 -4.96 7.56 5.84
CA CYS A 30 -5.14 7.09 4.49
C CYS A 30 -3.87 7.18 3.66
N ASN A 31 -3.81 6.33 2.65
CA ASN A 31 -2.78 6.31 1.63
C ASN A 31 -3.47 6.20 0.28
N ALA A 32 -3.00 6.97 -0.69
CA ALA A 32 -3.56 7.00 -2.02
C ALA A 32 -2.52 7.38 -3.05
N PHE A 33 -2.68 6.85 -4.25
CA PHE A 33 -1.76 7.13 -5.36
C PHE A 33 -2.43 6.91 -6.70
N SER A 34 -1.91 7.56 -7.73
CA SER A 34 -2.20 7.16 -9.11
C SER A 34 -1.57 5.79 -9.35
N GLU A 35 -2.39 4.84 -9.82
CA GLU A 35 -1.95 3.48 -10.07
C GLU A 35 -1.03 3.42 -11.29
N ILE A 36 -0.01 2.57 -11.23
CA ILE A 36 0.71 2.16 -12.43
C ILE A 36 -0.26 1.36 -13.29
N ASN A 37 -0.39 1.77 -14.55
CA ASN A 37 -1.23 1.11 -15.52
C ASN A 37 -0.44 0.63 -16.75
N ASP A 38 0.90 0.73 -16.70
CA ASP A 38 1.80 0.13 -17.70
C ASP A 38 2.24 -1.26 -17.22
N PRO A 39 1.84 -2.35 -17.90
CA PRO A 39 2.17 -3.70 -17.48
C PRO A 39 3.66 -4.02 -17.57
N ILE A 40 4.43 -3.31 -18.40
CA ILE A 40 5.88 -3.53 -18.51
C ILE A 40 6.59 -2.92 -17.30
N ASP A 41 6.25 -1.66 -16.93
CA ASP A 41 6.77 -1.02 -15.71
C ASP A 41 6.40 -1.84 -14.47
N GLN A 42 5.15 -2.32 -14.38
CA GLN A 42 4.71 -3.13 -13.26
C GLN A 42 5.47 -4.47 -13.14
N GLU A 43 5.74 -5.13 -14.26
CA GLU A 43 6.50 -6.39 -14.30
C GLU A 43 7.96 -6.19 -13.89
N GLU A 44 8.62 -5.13 -14.38
CA GLU A 44 9.97 -4.77 -13.96
C GLU A 44 10.06 -4.53 -12.45
N ARG A 45 9.09 -3.81 -11.88
CA ARG A 45 9.03 -3.55 -10.44
C ARG A 45 8.78 -4.80 -9.60
N PHE A 46 7.93 -5.72 -10.07
CA PHE A 46 7.76 -7.02 -9.39
C PHE A 46 9.06 -7.82 -9.38
N LEU A 47 9.81 -7.83 -10.49
CA LEU A 47 11.11 -8.51 -10.56
C LEU A 47 12.16 -7.84 -9.67
N GLU A 48 12.17 -6.50 -9.59
CA GLU A 48 13.05 -5.75 -8.69
C GLU A 48 12.76 -6.07 -7.22
N MET A 49 11.48 -6.06 -6.82
CA MET A 49 11.07 -6.46 -5.48
C MET A 49 11.47 -7.92 -5.19
N GLY A 50 11.17 -8.84 -6.11
CA GLY A 50 11.55 -10.25 -5.94
C GLY A 50 13.06 -10.46 -5.78
N ARG A 51 13.89 -9.59 -6.39
CA ARG A 51 15.36 -9.61 -6.21
C ARG A 51 15.81 -8.96 -4.91
N SER A 52 15.17 -7.88 -4.46
CA SER A 52 15.54 -7.22 -3.20
C SER A 52 15.19 -8.05 -1.96
N TYR A 53 14.15 -8.89 -2.03
CA TYR A 53 13.71 -9.74 -0.91
C TYR A 53 14.50 -11.06 -0.77
N SER A 54 15.67 -11.21 -1.39
CA SER A 54 16.50 -12.40 -1.20
C SER A 54 17.23 -12.37 0.16
N SER A 55 16.63 -12.97 1.19
CA SER A 55 17.24 -13.95 2.13
C SER A 55 16.77 -13.92 3.59
N VAL A 56 15.93 -12.98 4.06
CA VAL A 56 15.59 -12.93 5.51
C VAL A 56 14.12 -12.63 5.89
N GLU A 57 13.22 -12.21 5.01
CA GLU A 57 11.89 -11.72 5.45
C GLU A 57 10.69 -12.34 4.70
N ASP A 58 9.63 -12.64 5.47
CA ASP A 58 8.30 -13.14 5.07
C ASP A 58 7.50 -12.17 4.16
N GLU A 59 8.12 -11.11 3.66
CA GLU A 59 7.51 -10.06 2.84
C GLU A 59 7.83 -10.22 1.34
N HIS A 60 8.11 -11.44 0.89
CA HIS A 60 8.30 -11.70 -0.53
C HIS A 60 6.98 -11.52 -1.28
N HIS A 61 6.85 -10.45 -2.06
CA HIS A 61 5.74 -10.29 -2.99
C HIS A 61 5.94 -11.21 -4.20
N PRO A 62 5.17 -12.31 -4.34
CA PRO A 62 5.27 -13.16 -5.51
C PRO A 62 4.87 -12.38 -6.77
N LEU A 63 5.47 -12.74 -7.91
CA LEU A 63 5.04 -12.23 -9.21
C LEU A 63 3.59 -12.65 -9.48
N ASP A 64 2.68 -11.68 -9.51
CA ASP A 64 1.27 -11.93 -9.83
C ASP A 64 1.04 -11.85 -11.34
N GLU A 65 1.18 -12.99 -12.00
CA GLU A 65 0.99 -13.10 -13.45
C GLU A 65 -0.45 -12.81 -13.89
N ASP A 66 -1.44 -13.13 -13.06
CA ASP A 66 -2.85 -12.90 -13.38
C ASP A 66 -3.20 -11.41 -13.28
N TYR A 67 -2.63 -10.68 -12.31
CA TYR A 67 -2.72 -9.22 -12.23
C TYR A 67 -2.08 -8.54 -13.44
N LEU A 68 -0.87 -8.95 -13.83
CA LEU A 68 -0.21 -8.44 -15.05
C LEU A 68 -1.02 -8.76 -16.30
N ARG A 69 -1.59 -9.96 -16.41
CA ARG A 69 -2.46 -10.34 -17.53
C ARG A 69 -3.69 -9.44 -17.59
N ALA A 70 -4.35 -9.19 -16.46
CA ALA A 70 -5.49 -8.28 -16.40
C ALA A 70 -5.12 -6.86 -16.84
N MET A 71 -3.98 -6.34 -16.39
CA MET A 71 -3.49 -5.01 -16.76
C MET A 71 -3.22 -4.89 -18.28
N ARG A 72 -2.67 -5.95 -18.91
CA ARG A 72 -2.38 -6.01 -20.36
C ARG A 72 -3.63 -5.94 -21.24
N TYR A 73 -4.83 -6.23 -20.72
CA TYR A 73 -6.08 -6.01 -21.47
C TYR A 73 -6.46 -4.52 -21.59
N GLY A 74 -5.76 -3.62 -20.88
CA GLY A 74 -5.94 -2.17 -20.97
C GLY A 74 -6.47 -1.57 -19.69
N MET A 75 -5.62 -1.51 -18.66
CA MET A 75 -5.94 -0.79 -17.43
C MET A 75 -6.05 0.72 -17.69
N PRO A 76 -7.22 1.35 -17.46
CA PRO A 76 -7.38 2.78 -17.67
C PRO A 76 -6.55 3.58 -16.67
N PRO A 77 -6.28 4.88 -16.91
CA PRO A 77 -5.74 5.75 -15.86
C PRO A 77 -6.69 5.76 -14.65
N ASN A 78 -6.18 5.39 -13.48
CA ASN A 78 -6.98 5.27 -12.27
C ASN A 78 -6.12 5.55 -11.02
N GLY A 79 -6.76 5.72 -9.87
CA GLY A 79 -6.10 5.96 -8.60
C GLY A 79 -6.70 5.10 -7.50
N GLY A 80 -5.84 4.60 -6.63
CA GLY A 80 -6.18 3.82 -5.45
C GLY A 80 -6.32 4.72 -4.22
N PHE A 81 -7.18 4.29 -3.29
CA PHE A 81 -7.35 4.92 -1.99
C PHE A 81 -7.63 3.87 -0.93
N GLY A 82 -6.83 3.88 0.15
CA GLY A 82 -7.03 3.07 1.34
C GLY A 82 -7.25 3.94 2.57
N MET A 83 -8.22 3.59 3.42
CA MET A 83 -8.52 4.25 4.69
C MET A 83 -8.42 3.25 5.84
N GLY A 84 -7.67 3.61 6.89
CA GLY A 84 -7.65 2.88 8.15
C GLY A 84 -8.92 3.17 8.95
N VAL A 85 -9.94 2.32 8.80
CA VAL A 85 -11.24 2.48 9.49
C VAL A 85 -11.06 2.50 11.01
N ASP A 86 -10.26 1.61 11.58
CA ASP A 86 -10.01 1.55 13.01
C ASP A 86 -9.38 2.85 13.53
N ARG A 87 -8.39 3.39 12.83
CA ARG A 87 -7.74 4.67 13.17
C ARG A 87 -8.73 5.84 13.06
N LEU A 88 -9.58 5.85 12.04
CA LEU A 88 -10.65 6.84 11.90
C LEU A 88 -11.62 6.77 13.09
N VAL A 89 -12.06 5.57 13.46
CA VAL A 89 -12.96 5.38 14.61
C VAL A 89 -12.28 5.76 15.93
N MET A 90 -10.99 5.47 16.10
CA MET A 90 -10.21 5.91 17.26
C MET A 90 -10.26 7.43 17.43
N LEU A 91 -10.05 8.20 16.36
CA LEU A 91 -10.11 9.65 16.40
C LEU A 91 -11.53 10.15 16.71
N LEU A 92 -12.55 9.59 16.07
CA LEU A 92 -13.95 9.99 16.28
C LEU A 92 -14.46 9.65 17.69
N ALA A 93 -14.00 8.56 18.27
CA ALA A 93 -14.34 8.11 19.61
C ALA A 93 -13.38 8.61 20.70
N ASN A 94 -12.39 9.44 20.33
CA ASN A 94 -11.33 9.94 21.22
C ASN A 94 -10.59 8.82 21.99
N GLN A 95 -10.30 7.72 21.31
CA GLN A 95 -9.56 6.58 21.83
C GLN A 95 -8.09 6.61 21.40
N GLN A 96 -7.19 6.30 22.33
CA GLN A 96 -5.75 6.32 22.10
C GLN A 96 -5.19 4.93 21.73
N THR A 97 -6.00 3.88 21.84
CA THR A 97 -5.62 2.49 21.56
C THR A 97 -6.64 1.82 20.64
N ILE A 98 -6.14 1.08 19.64
CA ILE A 98 -6.96 0.34 18.67
C ILE A 98 -7.85 -0.72 19.33
N ARG A 99 -7.47 -1.21 20.51
CA ARG A 99 -8.24 -2.24 21.23
C ARG A 99 -9.60 -1.73 21.70
N GLU A 100 -9.75 -0.42 21.91
CA GLU A 100 -11.01 0.19 22.36
C GLU A 100 -12.03 0.36 21.23
N VAL A 101 -11.62 0.15 19.98
CA VAL A 101 -12.49 0.24 18.80
C VAL A 101 -12.72 -1.13 18.12
N LEU A 102 -12.15 -2.20 18.67
CA LEU A 102 -12.34 -3.57 18.23
C LEU A 102 -13.20 -4.32 19.26
N LEU A 103 -14.29 -4.96 18.83
CA LEU A 103 -15.18 -5.69 19.73
C LEU A 103 -14.48 -6.85 20.46
N PHE A 104 -13.58 -7.54 19.76
CA PHE A 104 -12.81 -8.68 20.28
C PHE A 104 -11.35 -8.53 19.84
N PRO A 105 -10.57 -7.66 20.50
CA PRO A 105 -9.19 -7.41 20.10
C PRO A 105 -8.31 -8.64 20.33
N HIS A 106 -7.25 -8.79 19.53
CA HIS A 106 -6.25 -9.82 19.79
C HIS A 106 -5.56 -9.56 21.14
N LEU A 107 -5.68 -10.52 22.04
CA LEU A 107 -5.04 -10.51 23.36
C LEU A 107 -3.86 -11.47 23.32
N ARG A 108 -2.87 -11.21 24.17
CA ARG A 108 -1.80 -12.19 24.42
C ARG A 108 -2.40 -13.38 25.15
N ASP A 109 -1.99 -14.58 24.79
CA ASP A 109 -2.33 -15.77 25.56
C ASP A 109 -1.81 -15.62 27.00
N SER A 110 -2.65 -15.94 27.97
CA SER A 110 -2.24 -16.02 29.37
C SER A 110 -1.54 -17.37 29.58
N GLU A 111 -0.20 -17.34 29.72
CA GLU A 111 0.53 -18.41 30.42
C GLU A 111 0.19 -18.41 31.92
#